data_AF-A0A920SPB3-F1
#
_entry.id   AF-A0A920SPB3-F1
#
_cell.length_a   1.000
_cell.length_b   1.000
_cell.length_c   1.000
_cell.angle_alpha   90.00
_cell.angle_beta   90.00
_cell.angle_gamma   90.00
#
_symmetry.space_group_name_H-M   'P 1'
#
loop_
_entity.id
_entity.type
_entity.pdbx_description
1 polymer ?
#
loop_
_entity_poly.entity_id
_entity_poly.type
_entity_poly.pdbx_seq_one_letter_code
_entity_poly.pdbx_strand_id
1 'polypeptide(L)'
;MGLLYSAKSRSMAGESSCYAAQKTGFLYVFDRETGEPVWPIEERSPTPIGCARGTFVTDPALFPPKPAPFAQIGITEDDLIDFTPEIRERALAIADSFVFGSIFTPPLS
;
A
#
# COMPACT_ATOMS: atom_id res chain seq x y z
N MET A 1 -22.83 2.59 12.90
CA MET A 1 -21.89 2.80 14.02
C MET A 1 -20.61 3.41 13.45
N GLY A 2 -20.63 4.70 13.10
CA GLY A 2 -19.49 5.40 12.50
C GLY A 2 -18.62 6.00 13.60
N LEU A 3 -17.54 5.29 13.95
CA LEU A 3 -16.59 5.73 14.97
C LEU A 3 -15.74 6.90 14.44
N LEU A 4 -16.10 8.11 14.88
CA LEU A 4 -15.20 9.17 15.35
C LEU A 4 -13.73 9.06 14.88
N TYR A 5 -13.45 9.41 13.62
CA TYR A 5 -12.08 9.69 13.15
C TYR A 5 -11.92 11.16 12.77
N SER A 6 -12.50 12.05 13.57
CA SER A 6 -12.42 13.50 13.42
C SER A 6 -12.24 14.13 14.79
N ALA A 7 -10.99 14.20 15.26
CA ALA A 7 -10.63 15.04 16.40
C ALA A 7 -9.12 15.23 16.61
N LYS A 8 -8.24 14.40 16.02
CA LYS A 8 -6.79 14.47 16.30
C LYS A 8 -5.86 14.57 15.08
N SER A 9 -6.40 14.67 13.86
CA SER A 9 -5.59 14.93 12.65
C SER A 9 -5.41 16.41 12.34
N ARG A 10 -6.23 17.29 12.93
CA ARG A 10 -6.22 18.73 12.63
C ARG A 10 -5.07 19.52 13.27
N SER A 11 -4.28 18.90 14.16
CA SER A 11 -3.26 19.63 14.94
C SER A 11 -1.80 19.28 14.61
N MET A 12 -1.54 18.33 13.69
CA MET A 12 -0.16 17.97 13.32
C MET A 12 0.20 18.31 11.87
N ALA A 13 -0.78 18.29 10.95
CA ALA A 13 -0.64 18.94 9.66
C ALA A 13 -1.21 20.36 9.79
N GLY A 14 -0.39 21.30 10.25
CA GLY A 14 -0.77 22.72 10.30
C GLY A 14 -1.02 23.27 8.89
N GLU A 15 -1.48 24.52 8.80
CA GLU A 15 -1.72 25.23 7.52
C GLU A 15 -0.46 25.34 6.62
N SER A 16 0.70 24.95 7.14
CA SER A 16 2.02 24.97 6.50
C SER A 16 2.60 23.56 6.32
N SER A 17 1.87 22.60 5.73
CA SER A 17 2.42 21.28 5.37
C SER A 17 2.59 21.12 3.85
N CYS A 18 3.68 20.45 3.46
CA CYS A 18 3.95 20.08 2.07
C CYS A 18 3.54 18.61 1.84
N TYR A 19 2.86 18.35 0.73
CA TYR A 19 2.36 17.03 0.38
C TYR A 19 3.03 16.52 -0.90
N ALA A 20 3.54 15.29 -0.86
CA ALA A 20 4.09 14.61 -2.04
C ALA A 20 3.31 13.32 -2.30
N ALA A 21 2.47 13.34 -3.33
CA ALA A 21 1.71 12.18 -3.78
C ALA A 21 2.55 11.36 -4.77
N GLN A 22 2.71 10.06 -4.48
CA GLN A 22 3.46 9.14 -5.33
C GLN A 22 2.54 8.33 -6.25
N LYS A 23 3.08 7.90 -7.39
CA LYS A 23 2.37 7.00 -8.33
C LYS A 23 1.98 5.65 -7.70
N THR A 24 2.66 5.28 -6.62
CA THR A 24 2.38 4.08 -5.83
C THR A 24 1.16 4.23 -4.93
N GLY A 25 0.51 5.41 -4.85
CA GLY A 25 -0.67 5.63 -4.02
C GLY A 25 -0.35 6.08 -2.58
N PHE A 26 0.93 6.24 -2.24
CA PHE A 26 1.37 6.76 -0.95
C PHE A 26 1.39 8.30 -0.94
N LEU A 27 1.00 8.88 0.19
CA LEU A 27 1.12 10.32 0.44
C LEU A 27 2.17 10.56 1.53
N TYR A 28 3.20 11.33 1.18
CA TYR A 28 4.20 11.78 2.12
C TYR A 28 3.87 13.20 2.55
N VAL A 29 3.98 13.47 3.85
CA VAL A 29 3.64 14.76 4.44
C VAL A 29 4.82 15.24 5.24
N PHE A 30 5.27 16.45 4.92
CA PHE A 30 6.42 17.10 5.54
C PHE A 30 6.00 18.42 6.15
N ASP A 31 6.65 18.77 7.25
CA ASP A 31 6.63 20.13 7.75
C ASP A 31 7.29 21.05 6.72
N ARG A 32 6.62 22.13 6.35
CA ARG A 32 7.11 23.03 5.30
C ARG A 32 8.35 23.81 5.72
N GLU A 33 8.49 24.11 7.00
CA GLU A 33 9.57 24.95 7.52
C GLU A 33 10.84 24.13 7.78
N THR A 34 10.69 22.93 8.35
CA THR A 34 11.83 22.08 8.70
C THR A 34 12.17 21.05 7.61
N GLY A 35 11.20 20.67 6.78
CA GLY A 35 11.33 19.57 5.82
C GLY A 35 11.27 18.17 6.47
N GLU A 36 11.04 18.09 7.78
CA GLU A 36 10.93 16.82 8.48
C GLU A 36 9.59 16.14 8.19
N PRO A 37 9.55 14.80 8.11
CA PRO A 37 8.31 14.09 7.87
C PRO A 37 7.40 14.19 9.10
N VAL A 38 6.12 14.54 8.88
CA VAL A 38 5.11 14.67 9.95
C VAL A 38 4.84 13.33 10.63
N TRP A 39 5.01 12.22 9.90
CA TRP A 39 4.98 10.86 10.44
C TRP A 39 6.27 10.12 10.11
N PRO A 40 6.79 9.28 11.03
CA PRO A 40 7.94 8.44 10.73
C PRO A 40 7.69 7.60 9.48
N ILE A 41 8.64 7.62 8.54
CA ILE A 41 8.58 6.82 7.30
C ILE A 41 9.38 5.54 7.55
N GLU A 42 8.76 4.38 7.40
CA GLU A 42 9.41 3.10 7.62
C GLU A 42 10.01 2.56 6.32
N GLU A 43 11.26 2.17 6.36
CA GLU A 43 11.86 1.33 5.32
C GLU A 43 11.44 -0.12 5.54
N ARG A 44 10.76 -0.72 4.56
CA ARG A 44 10.45 -2.16 4.59
C ARG A 44 11.05 -2.85 3.39
N SER A 45 11.74 -3.95 3.65
CA SER A 45 12.19 -4.85 2.61
C SER A 45 10.99 -5.51 1.93
N PRO A 46 11.02 -5.68 0.60
CA PRO A 46 10.01 -6.48 -0.10
C PRO A 46 9.94 -7.88 0.52
N THR A 47 8.73 -8.42 0.67
CA THR A 47 8.57 -9.80 1.16
C THR A 47 9.26 -10.75 0.17
N PRO A 48 10.21 -11.59 0.62
CA PRO A 48 10.94 -12.50 -0.26
C PRO A 48 10.03 -13.69 -0.61
N ILE A 49 9.06 -13.47 -1.49
CA ILE A 49 8.29 -14.56 -2.08
C ILE A 49 8.97 -14.91 -3.40
N GLY A 50 9.69 -16.03 -3.42
CA GLY A 50 10.00 -16.79 -4.64
C GLY A 50 10.50 -16.01 -5.86
N CYS A 51 11.55 -15.20 -5.74
CA CYS A 51 12.15 -14.53 -6.91
C CYS A 51 12.39 -15.51 -8.08
N ALA A 52 11.87 -15.17 -9.26
CA ALA A 52 12.17 -15.85 -10.51
C ALA A 52 13.69 -16.01 -10.71
N ARG A 53 14.12 -17.08 -11.38
CA ARG A 53 15.55 -17.38 -11.58
C ARG A 53 16.25 -16.24 -12.33
N GLY A 54 17.19 -15.56 -11.65
CA GLY A 54 17.92 -14.40 -12.18
C GLY A 54 17.35 -13.04 -11.77
N THR A 55 16.31 -13.00 -10.94
CA THR A 55 15.79 -11.77 -10.32
C THR A 55 16.31 -11.61 -8.90
N PHE A 56 16.60 -10.37 -8.52
CA PHE A 56 17.11 -10.01 -7.20
C PHE A 56 16.16 -9.00 -6.57
N VAL A 57 15.90 -9.15 -5.27
CA VAL A 57 15.19 -8.13 -4.48
C VAL A 57 16.16 -6.98 -4.24
N THR A 58 15.76 -5.77 -4.64
CA THR A 58 16.53 -4.54 -4.41
C THR A 58 16.18 -3.91 -3.06
N ASP A 59 16.88 -2.82 -2.73
CA ASP A 59 16.83 -2.07 -1.47
C ASP A 59 15.41 -1.83 -0.90
N PRO A 60 15.28 -1.70 0.43
CA PRO A 60 14.00 -1.51 1.10
C PRO A 60 13.25 -0.28 0.57
N ALA A 61 11.94 -0.45 0.36
CA ALA A 61 11.07 0.64 -0.07
C ALA A 61 10.55 1.43 1.14
N LEU A 62 10.26 2.71 0.95
CA LEU A 62 9.69 3.58 1.98
C LEU A 62 8.17 3.42 2.04
N PHE A 63 7.64 3.25 3.25
CA PHE A 63 6.21 3.11 3.54
C PHE A 63 5.81 4.16 4.59
N PRO A 64 5.06 5.21 4.20
CA PRO A 64 4.46 6.09 5.17
C PRO A 64 3.31 5.35 5.87
N PRO A 65 3.28 5.28 7.21
CA PRO A 65 2.19 4.65 7.93
C PRO A 65 0.91 5.49 7.86
N LYS A 66 1.04 6.80 7.58
CA LYS A 66 -0.07 7.77 7.52
C LYS A 66 0.20 8.88 6.50
N PRO A 67 -0.88 9.43 5.90
CA PRO A 67 -2.23 8.87 5.89
C PRO A 67 -2.30 7.55 5.12
N ALA A 68 -3.40 6.81 5.25
CA ALA A 68 -3.59 5.57 4.49
C ALA A 68 -3.45 5.85 2.98
N PRO A 69 -3.00 4.86 2.19
CA PRO A 69 -2.94 4.99 0.75
C PRO A 69 -4.23 5.54 0.16
N PHE A 70 -4.12 6.50 -0.75
CA PHE A 70 -5.29 7.08 -1.42
C PHE A 70 -5.74 6.27 -2.64
N ALA A 71 -5.00 5.22 -2.98
CA ALA A 71 -5.31 4.25 -4.01
C ALA A 71 -5.23 2.84 -3.43
N GLN A 72 -5.88 1.89 -4.09
CA GLN A 72 -5.74 0.48 -3.77
C GLN A 72 -4.29 0.02 -4.05
N ILE A 73 -3.64 -0.51 -3.02
CA ILE A 73 -2.26 -1.02 -3.10
C ILE A 73 -2.30 -2.53 -2.86
N GLY A 74 -2.09 -3.29 -3.93
CA GLY A 74 -2.16 -4.75 -3.92
C GLY A 74 -3.56 -5.27 -4.28
N ILE A 75 -3.63 -6.59 -4.39
CA ILE A 75 -4.86 -7.33 -4.70
C ILE A 75 -4.97 -8.45 -3.66
N THR A 76 -6.18 -8.65 -3.16
CA THR A 76 -6.57 -9.71 -2.23
C THR A 76 -7.70 -10.55 -2.84
N GLU A 77 -8.01 -11.68 -2.23
CA GLU A 77 -9.15 -12.51 -2.67
C GLU A 77 -10.49 -11.79 -2.57
N ASP A 78 -10.60 -10.78 -1.68
CA ASP A 78 -11.79 -9.96 -1.54
C ASP A 78 -12.01 -9.01 -2.73
N ASP A 79 -10.96 -8.77 -3.52
CA ASP A 79 -11.04 -7.97 -4.75
C ASP A 79 -11.49 -8.81 -5.97
N LEU A 80 -11.71 -10.12 -5.80
CA LEU A 80 -12.16 -11.00 -6.87
C LEU A 80 -13.64 -10.79 -7.19
N ILE A 81 -13.98 -10.94 -8.47
CA ILE A 81 -15.34 -10.80 -8.99
C ILE A 81 -16.28 -11.82 -8.31
N ASP A 82 -17.40 -11.33 -7.77
CA ASP A 82 -18.34 -12.14 -6.98
C ASP A 82 -19.82 -11.92 -7.35
N PHE A 83 -20.10 -11.47 -8.58
CA PHE A 83 -21.47 -11.20 -9.04
C PHE A 83 -22.44 -12.37 -8.86
N THR A 84 -21.96 -13.62 -8.97
CA THR A 84 -22.68 -14.83 -8.59
C THR A 84 -21.72 -15.81 -7.89
N PRO A 85 -22.24 -16.76 -7.09
CA PRO A 85 -21.41 -17.78 -6.44
C PRO A 85 -20.56 -18.59 -7.43
N GLU A 86 -21.11 -18.93 -8.61
CA GLU A 86 -20.41 -19.71 -9.64
C GLU A 86 -19.26 -18.90 -10.25
N ILE A 87 -19.42 -17.58 -10.39
CA ILE A 87 -18.35 -16.69 -10.86
C ILE A 87 -17.27 -16.57 -9.79
N ARG A 88 -17.64 -16.48 -8.50
CA ARG A 88 -16.67 -16.41 -7.40
C ARG A 88 -15.82 -17.69 -7.32
N GLU A 89 -16.42 -18.87 -7.43
CA GLU A 89 -15.68 -20.14 -7.46
C GLU A 89 -14.71 -20.20 -8.63
N ARG A 90 -15.14 -19.76 -9.81
CA ARG A 90 -14.26 -19.71 -10.99
C ARG A 90 -13.12 -18.69 -10.81
N ALA A 91 -13.39 -17.54 -10.21
CA ALA A 91 -12.38 -16.54 -9.91
C ALA A 91 -11.34 -17.08 -8.94
N LEU A 92 -11.77 -17.77 -7.88
CA LEU A 92 -10.88 -18.42 -6.91
C LEU A 92 -10.02 -19.52 -7.55
N ALA A 93 -10.61 -20.35 -8.42
CA ALA A 93 -9.87 -21.40 -9.12
C ALA A 93 -8.78 -20.83 -10.06
N ILE A 94 -9.02 -19.67 -10.67
CA ILE A 94 -8.01 -18.98 -11.49
C ILE A 94 -6.96 -18.33 -10.59
N ALA A 95 -7.40 -17.65 -9.54
CA ALA A 95 -6.59 -16.95 -8.56
C ALA A 95 -5.56 -17.85 -7.87
N ASP A 96 -5.86 -19.13 -7.65
CA ASP A 96 -4.95 -20.12 -7.04
C ASP A 96 -3.59 -20.25 -7.77
N SER A 97 -3.56 -19.96 -9.06
CA SER A 97 -2.32 -19.95 -9.86
C SER A 97 -1.50 -18.66 -9.74
N PHE A 98 -1.99 -17.65 -9.03
CA PHE A 98 -1.34 -16.36 -8.83
C PHE A 98 -0.95 -16.15 -7.37
N VAL A 99 0.13 -15.40 -7.17
CA VAL A 99 0.49 -14.92 -5.83
C VAL A 99 -0.04 -13.51 -5.65
N PHE A 100 -0.99 -13.38 -4.72
CA PHE A 100 -1.44 -12.10 -4.22
C PHE A 100 -0.40 -11.47 -3.30
N GLY A 101 -0.31 -10.15 -3.33
CA GLY A 101 0.58 -9.43 -2.44
C GLY A 101 0.59 -7.93 -2.68
N SER A 102 1.54 -7.29 -2.01
CA SER A 102 1.77 -5.86 -2.18
C SER A 102 2.26 -5.53 -3.60
N ILE A 103 2.25 -4.25 -3.96
CA ILE A 103 2.85 -3.76 -5.21
C ILE A 103 4.36 -4.04 -5.33
N PHE A 104 5.00 -4.48 -4.24
CA PHE A 104 6.42 -4.84 -4.19
C PHE A 104 6.66 -6.36 -4.23
N THR A 105 5.60 -7.16 -4.43
CA THR A 105 5.76 -8.60 -4.64
C THR A 105 6.44 -8.86 -5.99
N PRO A 106 7.57 -9.58 -6.03
CA PRO A 106 8.30 -9.82 -7.26
C PRO A 106 7.55 -10.78 -8.20
N PRO A 107 7.83 -10.75 -9.52
CA PRO A 107 7.27 -11.72 -10.45
C PRO A 107 7.81 -13.12 -10.18
N LEU A 108 6.92 -14.10 -10.25
CA LEU A 108 7.26 -15.51 -10.23
C LEU A 108 7.36 -15.99 -11.69
N SER A 109 8.41 -16.75 -12.00
CA SER A 109 8.63 -17.37 -13.32
C SER A 109 7.90 -18.68 -13.47
#